data_AF-A0A958CNM2-F1
#
_entry.id   AF-A0A958CNM2-F1
#
_cell.length_a   1.000
_cell.length_b   1.000
_cell.length_c   1.000
_cell.angle_alpha   90.00
_cell.angle_beta   90.00
_cell.angle_gamma   90.00
#
_symmetry.space_group_name_H-M   'P 1'
#
loop_
_entity.id
_entity.type
_entity.pdbx_description
1 polymer ?
#
loop_
_entity_poly.entity_id
_entity_poly.type
_entity_poly.pdbx_seq_one_letter_code
_entity_poly.pdbx_strand_id
1 'polypeptide(L)'
;MPDSPVSPSPSTSDTPRRAARFRWVLLIVLALLLALCAIGLAFKTGTDRGLTERQAAIDAQVAAFIAQGLDHIAIDQPELAMSELQQALALDPQNEQARQALAGLETTATATVTPAPSVPPLLLVPPDSEQPTPAPDLIVLPTEKLFEQAQAATDAGNWDEALTTLDQLQALDPSYQPGTVADLQFTILSGQAKALLADDRYEEALRVYDRALELRSDDALSAERDLVSLYIDALSRWRLDWEQTVQFLNQIYETRPDFLDVRERLAVAQESWADLLGRDGLWCDAVDHYKAAVNFGAATDVASKQTTATEFCSNPPTPTVSAETELEGTPAAVEGAGAGQLTFATYSPQFDRWSVYTLAMRGSQQPVVIMQDASQPVWSADGRQLAARSELNDQTGLTSFTASGANRQRLTTFFEDSHPSWAPDGSQIVFESNREGDRRWRVYRIAASGANEIFMGYGRWPAWSPDGSAIAYQTCDDNSGRCGLFMVNADGSNPRQLTSVPGDAMPAWSPDGGRIAFASADRGGGWDVYLLDVRTGNVSTLAASTGVDAHPAWSPDGRQVAYISNRDGVWAVYVADVSSGQSRLAAVLPDTLPNWYEARLSWGR
;
A
#
# COMPACT_ATOMS: atom_id res chain seq x y z
N MET A 1 22.35 23.60 99.76
CA MET A 1 21.07 23.19 99.13
C MET A 1 20.73 24.21 98.06
N PRO A 2 20.35 23.79 96.85
CA PRO A 2 21.33 23.53 95.79
C PRO A 2 21.27 24.50 94.59
N ASP A 3 22.43 24.57 93.95
CA ASP A 3 22.77 24.70 92.53
C ASP A 3 22.23 25.83 91.63
N SER A 4 23.19 26.68 91.24
CA SER A 4 23.13 27.72 90.22
C SER A 4 23.31 27.15 88.79
N PRO A 5 22.76 27.80 87.76
CA PRO A 5 22.79 27.29 86.39
C PRO A 5 24.10 27.64 85.66
N VAL A 6 24.55 26.70 84.82
CA VAL A 6 25.73 26.82 83.95
C VAL A 6 25.34 27.43 82.59
N SER A 7 26.09 28.44 82.15
CA SER A 7 26.00 29.11 80.85
C SER A 7 26.53 28.24 79.70
N PRO A 8 26.03 28.38 78.45
CA PRO A 8 26.59 27.70 77.28
C PRO A 8 27.72 28.51 76.61
N SER A 9 28.72 27.80 76.08
CA SER A 9 29.81 28.32 75.24
C SER A 9 29.51 28.11 73.73
N PRO A 10 30.16 28.87 72.82
CA PRO A 10 29.61 29.23 71.52
C PRO A 10 29.97 28.29 70.36
N SER A 11 29.24 28.50 69.27
CA SER A 11 29.25 27.84 67.96
C SER A 11 30.59 27.90 67.21
N THR A 12 30.91 26.81 66.50
CA THR A 12 31.90 26.78 65.41
C THR A 12 31.25 26.28 64.12
N SER A 13 30.95 27.26 63.25
CA SER A 13 31.00 27.27 61.78
C SER A 13 30.66 25.99 60.98
N ASP A 14 29.43 25.96 60.46
CA ASP A 14 28.96 25.09 59.38
C ASP A 14 29.26 25.73 58.00
N THR A 15 30.47 25.55 57.45
CA THR A 15 30.85 26.11 56.12
C THR A 15 31.79 25.24 55.24
N PRO A 16 31.40 24.00 54.87
CA PRO A 16 31.92 23.44 53.61
C PRO A 16 30.85 22.94 52.62
N ARG A 17 29.58 22.85 53.01
CA ARG A 17 28.54 22.18 52.17
C ARG A 17 27.94 23.05 51.05
N ARG A 18 28.00 24.39 51.13
CA ARG A 18 27.39 25.28 50.11
C ARG A 18 28.24 25.43 48.85
N ALA A 19 29.58 25.47 48.97
CA ALA A 19 30.48 25.63 47.81
C ALA A 19 30.50 24.39 46.90
N ALA A 20 30.40 23.18 47.47
CA ALA A 20 30.33 21.93 46.71
C ALA A 20 29.02 21.82 45.91
N ARG A 21 27.88 22.21 46.50
CA ARG A 21 26.57 22.21 45.82
C ARG A 21 26.53 23.20 44.65
N PHE A 22 27.13 24.37 44.80
CA PHE A 22 27.17 25.38 43.73
C PHE A 22 28.00 24.92 42.53
N ARG A 23 29.12 24.21 42.76
CA ARG A 23 29.94 23.61 41.70
C ARG A 23 29.20 22.53 40.92
N TRP A 24 28.43 21.67 41.60
CA TRP A 24 27.63 20.64 40.93
C TRP A 24 26.51 21.22 40.08
N VAL A 25 25.82 22.26 40.56
CA VAL A 25 24.79 22.95 39.76
C VAL A 25 25.41 23.59 38.52
N LEU A 26 26.57 24.23 38.63
CA LEU A 26 27.26 24.83 37.49
C LEU A 26 27.66 23.77 36.44
N LEU A 27 28.14 22.60 36.87
CA LEU A 27 28.50 21.50 35.97
C LEU A 27 27.28 20.92 35.25
N ILE A 28 26.15 20.79 35.94
CA ILE A 28 24.88 20.32 35.34
C ILE A 28 24.37 21.32 34.30
N VAL A 29 24.39 22.62 34.63
CA VAL A 29 23.99 23.68 33.68
C VAL A 29 24.90 23.70 32.45
N LEU A 30 26.22 23.57 32.64
CA LEU A 30 27.16 23.50 31.53
C LEU A 30 26.95 22.25 30.66
N ALA A 31 26.68 21.09 31.27
CA ALA A 31 26.38 19.86 30.56
C ALA A 31 25.08 19.97 29.75
N LEU A 32 24.03 20.59 30.31
CA LEU A 32 22.78 20.85 29.60
C LEU A 32 22.97 21.81 28.42
N LEU A 33 23.78 22.87 28.58
CA LEU A 33 24.09 23.79 27.49
C LEU A 33 24.88 23.12 26.36
N LEU A 34 25.83 22.23 26.71
CA LEU A 34 26.56 21.44 25.72
C LEU A 34 25.66 20.44 25.00
N ALA A 35 24.73 19.80 25.71
CA ALA A 35 23.74 18.90 25.12
C ALA A 35 22.80 19.66 24.15
N LEU A 36 22.32 20.85 24.54
CA LEU A 36 21.50 21.69 23.66
C LEU A 36 22.27 22.16 22.41
N CYS A 37 23.55 22.51 22.55
CA CYS A 37 24.39 22.83 21.39
C CYS A 37 24.60 21.62 20.46
N ALA A 38 24.80 20.43 21.02
CA ALA A 38 24.93 19.20 20.23
C ALA A 38 23.64 18.84 19.49
N ILE A 39 22.48 19.00 20.12
CA ILE A 39 21.16 18.81 19.50
C ILE A 39 20.96 19.83 18.38
N GLY A 40 21.27 21.11 18.60
CA GLY A 40 21.17 22.14 17.56
C GLY A 40 22.08 21.87 16.35
N LEU A 41 23.28 21.36 16.58
CA LEU A 41 24.22 20.99 15.51
C LEU A 41 23.74 19.74 14.74
N ALA A 42 23.19 18.75 15.43
CA ALA A 42 22.58 17.57 14.81
C ALA A 42 21.35 17.93 13.97
N PHE A 43 20.50 18.84 14.46
CA PHE A 43 19.34 19.32 13.73
C PHE A 43 19.75 20.04 12.44
N LYS A 44 20.72 20.98 12.52
CA LYS A 44 21.22 21.70 11.35
C LYS A 44 21.87 20.77 10.31
N THR A 45 22.69 19.82 10.76
CA THR A 45 23.33 18.86 9.85
C THR A 45 22.33 17.90 9.22
N GLY A 46 21.26 17.54 9.94
CA GLY A 46 20.13 16.76 9.41
C GLY A 46 19.33 17.53 8.35
N THR A 47 19.01 18.80 8.59
CA THR A 47 18.29 19.64 7.60
C THR A 47 19.12 19.90 6.35
N ASP A 48 20.42 20.16 6.50
CA ASP A 48 21.32 20.43 5.37
C ASP A 48 21.51 19.17 4.50
N ARG A 49 21.62 17.97 5.13
CA ARG A 49 21.63 16.70 4.40
C ARG A 49 20.32 16.44 3.68
N GLY A 50 19.18 16.64 4.36
CA GLY A 50 17.86 16.44 3.76
C GLY A 50 17.59 17.36 2.57
N LEU A 51 18.06 18.61 2.60
CA LEU A 51 17.95 19.53 1.47
C LEU A 51 18.86 19.12 0.30
N THR A 52 20.07 18.64 0.59
CA THR A 52 21.01 18.18 -0.44
C THR A 52 20.50 16.90 -1.13
N GLU A 53 19.94 15.97 -0.36
CA GLU A 53 19.34 14.73 -0.87
C GLU A 53 18.09 15.02 -1.71
N ARG A 54 17.24 15.97 -1.28
CA ARG A 54 16.09 16.43 -2.07
C ARG A 54 16.51 17.08 -3.38
N GLN A 55 17.55 17.92 -3.36
CA GLN A 55 18.06 18.54 -4.58
C GLN A 55 18.64 17.48 -5.54
N ALA A 56 19.41 16.52 -5.02
CA ALA A 56 19.95 15.43 -5.84
C ALA A 56 18.86 14.55 -6.46
N ALA A 57 17.75 14.33 -5.74
CA ALA A 57 16.60 13.59 -6.26
C ALA A 57 15.88 14.35 -7.39
N ILE A 58 15.68 15.67 -7.23
CA ILE A 58 15.12 16.54 -8.27
C ILE A 58 16.04 16.56 -9.50
N ASP A 59 17.35 16.72 -9.30
CA ASP A 59 18.33 16.74 -10.40
C ASP A 59 18.36 15.41 -11.17
N ALA A 60 18.23 14.28 -10.47
CA ALA A 60 18.13 12.95 -11.09
C ALA A 60 16.84 12.78 -11.89
N GLN A 61 15.73 13.31 -11.39
CA GLN A 61 14.42 13.26 -12.05
C GLN A 61 14.39 14.15 -13.31
N VAL A 62 14.95 15.36 -13.23
CA VAL A 62 15.14 16.24 -14.40
C VAL A 62 15.99 15.55 -15.47
N ALA A 63 17.08 14.88 -15.08
CA ALA A 63 17.93 14.15 -16.02
C ALA A 63 17.20 12.98 -16.70
N ALA A 64 16.31 12.27 -15.99
CA ALA A 64 15.52 11.18 -16.55
C ALA A 64 14.52 11.68 -17.61
N PHE A 65 13.78 12.75 -17.32
CA PHE A 65 12.85 13.37 -18.27
C PHE A 65 13.55 13.89 -19.53
N ILE A 66 14.73 14.49 -19.38
CA ILE A 66 15.54 14.92 -20.53
C ILE A 66 15.97 13.73 -21.39
N ALA A 67 16.43 12.64 -20.77
CA ALA A 67 16.84 11.44 -21.49
C ALA A 67 15.67 10.82 -22.29
N GLN A 68 14.50 10.68 -21.67
CA GLN A 68 13.30 10.17 -22.32
C GLN A 68 12.83 11.08 -23.46
N GLY A 69 12.85 12.41 -23.25
CA GLY A 69 12.52 13.37 -24.30
C GLY A 69 13.44 13.27 -25.53
N LEU A 70 14.75 13.07 -25.30
CA LEU A 70 15.73 12.86 -26.37
C LEU A 70 15.56 11.51 -27.07
N ASP A 71 15.20 10.46 -26.35
CA ASP A 71 14.88 9.15 -26.95
C ASP A 71 13.64 9.22 -27.85
N HIS A 72 12.59 9.94 -27.42
CA HIS A 72 11.40 10.19 -28.23
C HIS A 72 11.71 11.02 -29.50
N ILE A 73 12.65 11.98 -29.42
CA ILE A 73 13.18 12.68 -30.61
C ILE A 73 13.85 11.68 -31.57
N ALA A 74 14.63 10.72 -31.05
CA ALA A 74 15.36 9.75 -31.86
C ALA A 74 14.45 8.76 -32.62
N ILE A 75 13.24 8.52 -32.11
CA ILE A 75 12.23 7.63 -32.73
C ILE A 75 11.08 8.37 -33.42
N ASP A 76 11.26 9.67 -33.71
CA ASP A 76 10.32 10.52 -34.46
C ASP A 76 8.93 10.65 -33.79
N GLN A 77 8.92 10.78 -32.46
CA GLN A 77 7.71 10.99 -31.64
C GLN A 77 7.71 12.39 -30.99
N PRO A 78 7.43 13.46 -31.75
CA PRO A 78 7.63 14.84 -31.29
C PRO A 78 6.67 15.28 -30.17
N GLU A 79 5.43 14.76 -30.12
CA GLU A 79 4.46 15.12 -29.07
C GLU A 79 4.86 14.55 -27.70
N LEU A 80 5.32 13.30 -27.67
CA LEU A 80 5.82 12.65 -26.46
C LEU A 80 7.14 13.30 -26.02
N ALA A 81 8.04 13.58 -26.96
CA ALA A 81 9.28 14.31 -26.66
C ALA A 81 9.02 15.68 -26.02
N MET A 82 8.05 16.42 -26.55
CA MET A 82 7.66 17.72 -26.03
C MET A 82 7.11 17.63 -24.61
N SER A 83 6.27 16.62 -24.33
CA SER A 83 5.72 16.40 -22.99
C SER A 83 6.81 16.11 -21.95
N GLU A 84 7.75 15.22 -22.25
CA GLU A 84 8.83 14.86 -21.31
C GLU A 84 9.78 16.04 -21.05
N LEU A 85 10.11 16.81 -22.10
CA LEU A 85 10.97 18.00 -21.96
C LEU A 85 10.28 19.14 -21.19
N GLN A 86 8.95 19.27 -21.29
CA GLN A 86 8.17 20.20 -20.48
C GLN A 86 8.13 19.79 -19.00
N GLN A 87 8.05 18.49 -18.70
CA GLN A 87 8.13 17.97 -17.33
C GLN A 87 9.51 18.23 -16.70
N ALA A 88 10.59 18.07 -17.48
CA ALA A 88 11.94 18.47 -17.03
C ALA A 88 12.01 19.97 -16.66
N LEU A 89 11.39 20.84 -17.46
CA LEU A 89 11.36 22.29 -17.22
C LEU A 89 10.39 22.72 -16.11
N ALA A 90 9.40 21.91 -15.78
CA ALA A 90 8.53 22.13 -14.62
C ALA A 90 9.31 21.92 -13.30
N LEU A 91 10.27 20.99 -13.29
CA LEU A 91 11.12 20.69 -12.14
C LEU A 91 12.36 21.60 -12.06
N ASP A 92 13.00 21.89 -13.19
CA ASP A 92 14.10 22.86 -13.29
C ASP A 92 13.87 23.80 -14.50
N PRO A 93 13.20 24.96 -14.29
CA PRO A 93 12.93 25.93 -15.34
C PRO A 93 14.19 26.50 -16.00
N GLN A 94 15.35 26.43 -15.33
CA GLN A 94 16.61 26.95 -15.85
C GLN A 94 17.42 25.92 -16.62
N ASN A 95 16.92 24.69 -16.79
CA ASN A 95 17.66 23.65 -17.49
C ASN A 95 17.86 23.99 -18.98
N GLU A 96 19.10 24.23 -19.38
CA GLU A 96 19.43 24.67 -20.74
C GLU A 96 19.27 23.55 -21.77
N GLN A 97 19.54 22.30 -21.38
CA GLN A 97 19.46 21.15 -22.28
C GLN A 97 18.01 20.86 -22.68
N ALA A 98 17.08 20.92 -21.72
CA ALA A 98 15.65 20.75 -21.99
C ALA A 98 15.10 21.88 -22.89
N ARG A 99 15.50 23.14 -22.64
CA ARG A 99 15.08 24.30 -23.47
C ARG A 99 15.56 24.18 -24.92
N GLN A 100 16.81 23.75 -25.13
CA GLN A 100 17.37 23.59 -26.47
C GLN A 100 16.70 22.45 -27.25
N ALA A 101 16.44 21.32 -26.60
CA ALA A 101 15.76 20.18 -27.22
C ALA A 101 14.32 20.54 -27.61
N LEU A 102 13.60 21.26 -26.75
CA LEU A 102 12.23 21.70 -27.00
C LEU A 102 12.15 22.70 -28.18
N ALA A 103 13.07 23.67 -28.24
CA ALA A 103 13.13 24.63 -29.35
C ALA A 103 13.42 23.95 -30.70
N GLY A 104 14.20 22.86 -30.71
CA GLY A 104 14.46 22.07 -31.93
C GLY A 104 13.20 21.42 -32.50
N LEU A 105 12.30 20.93 -31.64
CA LEU A 105 11.04 20.31 -32.04
C LEU A 105 10.06 21.32 -32.67
N GLU A 106 9.97 22.53 -32.11
CA GLU A 106 9.10 23.60 -32.63
C GLU A 106 9.50 24.07 -34.04
N THR A 107 10.80 24.07 -34.35
CA THR A 107 11.29 24.43 -35.71
C THR A 107 11.05 23.35 -36.76
N THR A 108 10.89 22.08 -36.35
CA THR A 108 10.65 20.96 -37.27
C THR A 108 9.17 20.88 -37.68
N ALA A 109 8.26 21.27 -36.78
CA ALA A 109 6.82 21.33 -37.03
C ALA A 109 6.42 22.40 -38.08
N THR A 110 7.27 23.40 -38.33
CA THR A 110 7.02 24.46 -39.32
C THR A 110 7.56 24.17 -40.73
N ALA A 111 8.31 23.07 -40.93
CA ALA A 111 8.98 22.75 -42.19
C ALA A 111 8.21 21.79 -43.13
N THR A 112 7.09 21.19 -42.70
CA THR A 112 6.37 20.14 -43.45
C THR A 112 5.22 20.62 -44.35
N VAL A 113 5.17 21.89 -44.73
CA VAL A 113 4.26 22.36 -45.80
C VAL A 113 5.03 22.50 -47.11
N THR A 114 5.03 21.46 -47.93
CA THR A 114 5.44 21.52 -49.35
C THR A 114 4.18 21.48 -50.24
N PRO A 115 4.02 22.38 -51.23
CA PRO A 115 2.83 22.43 -52.08
C PRO A 115 2.84 21.29 -53.11
N ALA A 116 1.68 20.67 -53.31
CA ALA A 116 1.46 19.59 -54.28
C ALA A 116 1.51 20.08 -55.76
N PRO A 117 1.85 19.20 -56.72
CA PRO A 117 2.24 19.59 -58.08
C PRO A 117 1.07 19.82 -59.04
N SER A 118 1.39 20.56 -60.09
CA SER A 118 0.54 21.04 -61.19
C SER A 118 0.06 19.92 -62.12
N VAL A 119 -1.23 19.94 -62.48
CA VAL A 119 -1.80 19.16 -63.60
C VAL A 119 -2.14 20.13 -64.75
N PRO A 120 -1.81 19.82 -66.02
CA PRO A 120 -2.03 20.71 -67.17
C PRO A 120 -3.48 20.66 -67.72
N PRO A 121 -3.89 21.62 -68.60
CA PRO A 121 -5.28 22.07 -68.71
C PRO A 121 -6.08 21.28 -69.75
N LEU A 122 -7.37 21.05 -69.45
CA LEU A 122 -8.38 20.70 -70.46
C LEU A 122 -9.45 21.79 -70.56
N LEU A 123 -9.85 22.03 -71.80
CA LEU A 123 -10.60 23.15 -72.34
C LEU A 123 -12.00 23.39 -71.75
N LEU A 124 -12.26 24.68 -71.51
CA LEU A 124 -13.53 25.43 -71.59
C LEU A 124 -14.71 24.73 -72.29
N VAL A 125 -15.88 24.70 -71.62
CA VAL A 125 -17.16 25.36 -72.03
C VAL A 125 -18.03 25.55 -70.75
N PRO A 126 -18.67 26.72 -70.51
CA PRO A 126 -19.54 26.95 -69.34
C PRO A 126 -20.98 26.47 -69.57
N PRO A 127 -21.76 26.28 -68.50
CA PRO A 127 -22.97 27.09 -68.43
C PRO A 127 -23.20 27.71 -67.05
N ASP A 128 -23.61 28.98 -67.12
CA ASP A 128 -24.61 29.65 -66.29
C ASP A 128 -24.52 29.52 -64.77
N SER A 129 -24.05 30.62 -64.17
CA SER A 129 -24.86 31.47 -63.30
C SER A 129 -25.76 30.77 -62.28
N GLU A 130 -25.22 29.97 -61.37
CA GLU A 130 -25.85 29.77 -60.07
C GLU A 130 -25.03 30.49 -59.00
N GLN A 131 -25.72 31.39 -58.29
CA GLN A 131 -25.21 32.11 -57.12
C GLN A 131 -24.59 31.13 -56.13
N PRO A 132 -23.53 31.53 -55.40
CA PRO A 132 -22.99 30.70 -54.35
C PRO A 132 -24.05 30.51 -53.26
N THR A 133 -24.44 29.26 -53.02
CA THR A 133 -25.06 28.85 -51.76
C THR A 133 -24.09 29.23 -50.64
N PRO A 134 -24.50 29.96 -49.61
CA PRO A 134 -23.62 30.25 -48.50
C PRO A 134 -23.28 28.92 -47.80
N ALA A 135 -22.00 28.78 -47.43
CA ALA A 135 -21.59 27.75 -46.48
C ALA A 135 -22.51 27.85 -45.24
N PRO A 136 -22.89 26.72 -44.61
CA PRO A 136 -23.60 26.81 -43.34
C PRO A 136 -22.68 27.55 -42.36
N ASP A 137 -23.12 28.72 -41.93
CA ASP A 137 -22.49 29.46 -40.85
C ASP A 137 -22.40 28.52 -39.65
N LEU A 138 -21.17 28.17 -39.24
CA LEU A 138 -20.92 27.66 -37.90
C LEU A 138 -21.39 28.78 -36.96
N ILE A 139 -22.56 28.58 -36.35
CA ILE A 139 -23.04 29.47 -35.29
C ILE A 139 -22.11 29.22 -34.09
N VAL A 140 -20.97 29.91 -34.08
CA VAL A 140 -20.17 30.07 -32.88
C VAL A 140 -21.04 30.86 -31.92
N LEU A 141 -21.52 30.19 -30.87
CA LEU A 141 -22.26 30.86 -29.82
C LEU A 141 -21.39 32.01 -29.30
N PRO A 142 -21.94 33.22 -29.13
CA PRO A 142 -21.21 34.32 -28.48
C PRO A 142 -20.63 33.83 -27.15
N THR A 143 -19.44 34.29 -26.79
CA THR A 143 -18.76 33.92 -25.52
C THR A 143 -19.64 34.13 -24.28
N GLU A 144 -20.47 35.17 -24.29
CA GLU A 144 -21.48 35.43 -23.25
C GLU A 144 -22.53 34.32 -23.15
N LYS A 145 -22.97 33.73 -24.28
CA LYS A 145 -23.91 32.61 -24.31
C LYS A 145 -23.29 31.30 -23.80
N LEU A 146 -22.00 31.07 -24.07
CA LEU A 146 -21.28 29.91 -23.52
C LEU A 146 -21.14 30.03 -21.99
N PHE A 147 -20.89 31.25 -21.49
CA PHE A 147 -20.83 31.49 -20.05
C PHE A 147 -22.18 31.23 -19.38
N GLU A 148 -23.28 31.75 -19.96
CA GLU A 148 -24.65 31.47 -19.48
C GLU A 148 -24.97 29.97 -19.48
N GLN A 149 -24.52 29.23 -20.49
CA GLN A 149 -24.69 27.77 -20.56
C GLN A 149 -23.91 27.04 -19.48
N ALA A 150 -22.64 27.41 -19.25
CA ALA A 150 -21.85 26.83 -18.17
C ALA A 150 -22.47 27.10 -16.80
N GLN A 151 -23.01 28.31 -16.57
CA GLN A 151 -23.76 28.63 -15.35
C GLN A 151 -25.02 27.76 -15.22
N ALA A 152 -25.82 27.64 -16.28
CA ALA A 152 -27.03 26.81 -16.25
C ALA A 152 -26.74 25.32 -15.99
N ALA A 153 -25.65 24.79 -16.57
CA ALA A 153 -25.19 23.42 -16.31
C ALA A 153 -24.71 23.25 -14.86
N THR A 154 -24.01 24.25 -14.32
CA THR A 154 -23.58 24.29 -12.91
C THR A 154 -24.80 24.26 -11.98
N ASP A 155 -25.80 25.10 -12.25
CA ASP A 155 -27.04 25.17 -11.46
C ASP A 155 -27.85 23.86 -11.54
N ALA A 156 -27.74 23.13 -12.64
CA ALA A 156 -28.35 21.82 -12.83
C ALA A 156 -27.58 20.66 -12.17
N GLY A 157 -26.36 20.91 -11.66
CA GLY A 157 -25.46 19.88 -11.14
C GLY A 157 -24.76 19.03 -12.20
N ASN A 158 -24.79 19.46 -13.47
CA ASN A 158 -24.10 18.80 -14.58
C ASN A 158 -22.64 19.27 -14.65
N TRP A 159 -21.82 18.84 -13.69
CA TRP A 159 -20.47 19.38 -13.49
C TRP A 159 -19.53 19.18 -14.69
N ASP A 160 -19.56 18.01 -15.32
CA ASP A 160 -18.71 17.72 -16.48
C ASP A 160 -19.09 18.55 -17.72
N GLU A 161 -20.39 18.75 -17.94
CA GLU A 161 -20.91 19.61 -19.02
C GLU A 161 -20.52 21.07 -18.77
N ALA A 162 -20.61 21.53 -17.52
CA ALA A 162 -20.23 22.88 -17.13
C ALA A 162 -18.72 23.14 -17.34
N LEU A 163 -17.85 22.22 -16.90
CA LEU A 163 -16.39 22.31 -17.13
C LEU A 163 -16.05 22.29 -18.62
N THR A 164 -16.65 21.37 -19.38
CA THR A 164 -16.41 21.27 -20.83
C THR A 164 -16.82 22.56 -21.54
N THR A 165 -17.94 23.16 -21.15
CA THR A 165 -18.43 24.43 -21.72
C THR A 165 -17.52 25.61 -21.36
N LEU A 166 -16.97 25.62 -20.14
CA LEU A 166 -15.98 26.60 -19.70
C LEU A 166 -14.65 26.48 -20.45
N ASP A 167 -14.16 25.25 -20.66
CA ASP A 167 -12.94 25.00 -21.43
C ASP A 167 -13.10 25.49 -22.88
N GLN A 168 -14.28 25.28 -23.49
CA GLN A 168 -14.62 25.83 -24.81
C GLN A 168 -14.62 27.37 -24.84
N LEU A 169 -15.20 28.00 -23.82
CA LEU A 169 -15.19 29.46 -23.68
C LEU A 169 -13.75 29.99 -23.58
N GLN A 170 -12.93 29.39 -22.72
CA GLN A 170 -11.54 29.80 -22.52
C GLN A 170 -10.67 29.56 -23.76
N ALA A 171 -10.95 28.52 -24.54
CA ALA A 171 -10.29 28.28 -25.82
C ALA A 171 -10.64 29.33 -26.88
N LEU A 172 -11.88 29.85 -26.86
CA LEU A 172 -12.34 30.88 -27.80
C LEU A 172 -11.90 32.29 -27.41
N ASP A 173 -11.98 32.64 -26.13
CA ASP A 173 -11.56 33.93 -25.59
C ASP A 173 -10.92 33.76 -24.20
N PRO A 174 -9.58 33.58 -24.15
CA PRO A 174 -8.85 33.45 -22.88
C PRO A 174 -8.93 34.68 -21.97
N SER A 175 -9.33 35.84 -22.51
CA SER A 175 -9.40 37.11 -21.79
C SER A 175 -10.79 37.41 -21.21
N TYR A 176 -11.77 36.55 -21.49
CA TYR A 176 -13.14 36.72 -21.04
C TYR A 176 -13.25 36.58 -19.52
N GLN A 177 -13.39 37.72 -18.84
CA GLN A 177 -13.70 37.83 -17.40
C GLN A 177 -12.97 36.78 -16.51
N PRO A 178 -11.62 36.78 -16.49
CA PRO A 178 -10.84 35.68 -15.93
C PRO A 178 -11.14 35.38 -14.45
N GLY A 179 -11.43 36.41 -13.64
CA GLY A 179 -11.82 36.24 -12.24
C GLY A 179 -13.17 35.53 -12.08
N THR A 180 -14.17 35.94 -12.86
CA THR A 180 -15.53 35.36 -12.82
C THR A 180 -15.54 33.92 -13.33
N VAL A 181 -14.73 33.64 -14.37
CA VAL A 181 -14.50 32.29 -14.89
C VAL A 181 -13.83 31.40 -13.84
N ALA A 182 -12.79 31.89 -13.17
CA ALA A 182 -12.12 31.15 -12.10
C ALA A 182 -13.05 30.88 -10.89
N ASP A 183 -13.88 31.85 -10.50
CA ASP A 183 -14.87 31.68 -9.43
C ASP A 183 -15.93 30.62 -9.78
N LEU A 184 -16.40 30.61 -11.04
CA LEU A 184 -17.34 29.60 -11.52
C LEU A 184 -16.67 28.21 -11.58
N GLN A 185 -15.44 28.12 -12.07
CA GLN A 185 -14.67 26.88 -12.12
C GLN A 185 -14.43 26.30 -10.72
N PHE A 186 -14.11 27.15 -9.73
CA PHE A 186 -14.01 26.75 -8.33
C PHE A 186 -15.33 26.16 -7.81
N THR A 187 -16.46 26.78 -8.16
CA THR A 187 -17.79 26.33 -7.73
C THR A 187 -18.15 24.99 -8.34
N ILE A 188 -17.85 24.79 -9.64
CA ILE A 188 -18.09 23.52 -10.33
C ILE A 188 -17.24 22.40 -9.73
N LEU A 189 -15.94 22.61 -9.55
CA LEU A 189 -15.05 21.59 -8.96
C LEU A 189 -15.45 21.25 -7.52
N SER A 190 -15.79 22.26 -6.72
CA SER A 190 -16.29 22.06 -5.35
C SER A 190 -17.59 21.24 -5.32
N GLY A 191 -18.51 21.49 -6.26
CA GLY A 191 -19.76 20.73 -6.41
C GLY A 191 -19.51 19.29 -6.89
N GLN A 192 -18.62 19.12 -7.85
CA GLN A 192 -18.22 17.82 -8.38
C GLN A 192 -17.57 16.94 -7.32
N ALA A 193 -16.64 17.49 -6.52
CA ALA A 193 -16.01 16.75 -5.43
C ALA A 193 -17.04 16.23 -4.42
N LYS A 194 -18.03 17.06 -4.07
CA LYS A 194 -19.13 16.66 -3.17
C LYS A 194 -20.04 15.59 -3.78
N ALA A 195 -20.33 15.68 -5.07
CA ALA A 195 -21.09 14.63 -5.77
C ALA A 195 -20.33 13.31 -5.78
N LEU A 196 -19.02 13.34 -6.03
CA LEU A 196 -18.15 12.15 -5.96
C LEU A 196 -18.11 11.53 -4.56
N LEU A 197 -18.09 12.35 -3.50
CA LEU A 197 -18.20 11.84 -2.12
C LEU A 197 -19.53 11.13 -1.87
N ALA A 198 -20.64 11.66 -2.40
CA ALA A 198 -21.95 11.04 -2.26
C ALA A 198 -22.06 9.70 -3.01
N ASP A 199 -21.25 9.51 -4.05
CA ASP A 199 -21.15 8.28 -4.85
C ASP A 199 -20.05 7.32 -4.36
N ASP A 200 -19.51 7.53 -3.15
CA ASP A 200 -18.44 6.74 -2.54
C ASP A 200 -17.10 6.72 -3.34
N ARG A 201 -16.86 7.73 -4.20
CA ARG A 201 -15.64 7.87 -5.02
C ARG A 201 -14.62 8.79 -4.36
N TYR A 202 -14.14 8.40 -3.18
CA TYR A 202 -13.40 9.27 -2.26
C TYR A 202 -12.05 9.78 -2.82
N GLU A 203 -11.26 8.92 -3.46
CA GLU A 203 -9.94 9.29 -4.00
C GLU A 203 -10.08 10.26 -5.18
N GLU A 204 -11.16 10.11 -5.96
CA GLU A 204 -11.47 11.03 -7.05
C GLU A 204 -11.92 12.37 -6.51
N ALA A 205 -12.80 12.36 -5.50
CA ALA A 205 -13.21 13.57 -4.80
C ALA A 205 -12.01 14.33 -4.23
N LEU A 206 -11.04 13.63 -3.61
CA LEU A 206 -9.83 14.24 -3.06
C LEU A 206 -9.02 14.98 -4.13
N ARG A 207 -8.82 14.37 -5.31
CA ARG A 207 -8.12 15.04 -6.43
C ARG A 207 -8.86 16.27 -6.94
N VAL A 208 -10.19 16.20 -7.01
CA VAL A 208 -11.01 17.33 -7.46
C VAL A 208 -10.99 18.46 -6.42
N TYR A 209 -10.99 18.14 -5.11
CA TYR A 209 -10.78 19.14 -4.05
C TYR A 209 -9.42 19.83 -4.18
N ASP A 210 -8.35 19.07 -4.42
CA ASP A 210 -7.00 19.64 -4.60
C ASP A 210 -6.98 20.62 -5.79
N ARG A 211 -7.57 20.24 -6.93
CA ARG A 211 -7.70 21.13 -8.10
C ARG A 211 -8.53 22.37 -7.83
N ALA A 212 -9.59 22.28 -7.02
CA ALA A 212 -10.37 23.46 -6.61
C ALA A 212 -9.53 24.40 -5.73
N LEU A 213 -8.79 23.86 -4.77
CA LEU A 213 -7.95 24.62 -3.85
C LEU A 213 -6.74 25.29 -4.53
N GLU A 214 -6.26 24.73 -5.66
CA GLU A 214 -5.26 25.37 -6.52
C GLU A 214 -5.77 26.66 -7.16
N LEU A 215 -7.07 26.72 -7.52
CA LEU A 215 -7.68 27.92 -8.09
C LEU A 215 -7.88 29.00 -7.01
N ARG A 216 -8.30 28.57 -5.82
CA ARG A 216 -8.63 29.47 -4.71
C ARG A 216 -8.54 28.74 -3.37
N SER A 217 -7.78 29.32 -2.44
CA SER A 217 -7.79 28.86 -1.05
C SER A 217 -9.15 29.07 -0.40
N ASP A 218 -9.68 28.03 0.24
CA ASP A 218 -10.92 28.07 1.01
C ASP A 218 -10.78 27.17 2.25
N ASP A 219 -10.85 27.75 3.45
CA ASP A 219 -10.58 27.03 4.71
C ASP A 219 -11.61 25.92 4.96
N ALA A 220 -12.87 26.15 4.58
CA ALA A 220 -13.94 25.18 4.80
C ALA A 220 -13.79 23.99 3.85
N LEU A 221 -13.44 24.25 2.59
CA LEU A 221 -13.17 23.23 1.59
C LEU A 221 -11.90 22.44 1.93
N SER A 222 -10.85 23.12 2.40
CA SER A 222 -9.61 22.47 2.87
C SER A 222 -9.89 21.54 4.06
N ALA A 223 -10.67 21.99 5.05
CA ALA A 223 -11.03 21.16 6.19
C ALA A 223 -11.86 19.94 5.78
N GLU A 224 -12.77 20.08 4.81
CA GLU A 224 -13.53 18.95 4.26
C GLU A 224 -12.64 17.96 3.50
N ARG A 225 -11.73 18.46 2.66
CA ARG A 225 -10.71 17.67 1.95
C ARG A 225 -9.85 16.85 2.92
N ASP A 226 -9.42 17.45 4.02
CA ASP A 226 -8.60 16.76 5.04
C ASP A 226 -9.40 15.65 5.75
N LEU A 227 -10.69 15.85 6.01
CA LEU A 227 -11.57 14.79 6.53
C LEU A 227 -11.73 13.63 5.54
N VAL A 228 -11.83 13.91 4.23
CA VAL A 228 -11.84 12.88 3.18
C VAL A 228 -10.53 12.08 3.20
N SER A 229 -9.38 12.76 3.32
CA SER A 229 -8.07 12.08 3.40
C SER A 229 -7.99 11.15 4.61
N LEU A 230 -8.38 11.63 5.80
CA LEU A 230 -8.42 10.81 7.02
C LEU A 230 -9.36 9.62 6.87
N TYR A 231 -10.48 9.81 6.17
CA TYR A 231 -11.46 8.77 5.96
C TYR A 231 -10.94 7.68 5.02
N ILE A 232 -10.25 8.04 3.93
CA ILE A 232 -9.53 7.09 3.06
C ILE A 232 -8.46 6.34 3.88
N ASP A 233 -7.71 7.03 4.73
CA ASP A 233 -6.72 6.41 5.61
C ASP A 233 -7.34 5.36 6.55
N ALA A 234 -8.51 5.66 7.12
CA ALA A 234 -9.26 4.71 7.93
C ALA A 234 -9.71 3.49 7.10
N LEU A 235 -10.24 3.70 5.89
CA LEU A 235 -10.71 2.61 5.03
C LEU A 235 -9.58 1.70 4.55
N SER A 236 -8.41 2.27 4.24
CA SER A 236 -7.24 1.50 3.81
C SER A 236 -6.72 0.51 4.88
N ARG A 237 -7.02 0.78 6.15
CA ARG A 237 -6.64 -0.04 7.31
C ARG A 237 -7.79 -0.85 7.89
N TRP A 238 -8.98 -0.70 7.32
CA TRP A 238 -10.17 -1.41 7.73
C TRP A 238 -9.94 -2.91 7.69
N ARG A 239 -10.21 -3.61 8.80
CA ARG A 239 -9.94 -5.05 9.00
C ARG A 239 -8.47 -5.48 8.99
N LEU A 240 -7.54 -4.56 8.79
CA LEU A 240 -6.09 -4.81 8.84
C LEU A 240 -5.50 -4.35 10.18
N ASP A 241 -5.88 -3.16 10.64
CA ASP A 241 -5.42 -2.54 11.88
C ASP A 241 -6.57 -1.77 12.52
N TRP A 242 -7.23 -2.39 13.51
CA TRP A 242 -8.38 -1.79 14.17
C TRP A 242 -8.03 -0.61 15.07
N GLU A 243 -6.83 -0.60 15.66
CA GLU A 243 -6.36 0.48 16.52
C GLU A 243 -6.23 1.78 15.72
N GLN A 244 -5.48 1.74 14.62
CA GLN A 244 -5.34 2.91 13.74
C GLN A 244 -6.66 3.29 13.07
N THR A 245 -7.46 2.31 12.63
CA THR A 245 -8.77 2.57 12.02
C THR A 245 -9.66 3.38 12.98
N VAL A 246 -9.77 2.94 14.23
CA VAL A 246 -10.54 3.65 15.26
C VAL A 246 -9.96 5.03 15.56
N GLN A 247 -8.63 5.16 15.58
CA GLN A 247 -7.98 6.45 15.78
C GLN A 247 -8.36 7.47 14.70
N PHE A 248 -8.28 7.11 13.42
CA PHE A 248 -8.65 8.00 12.31
C PHE A 248 -10.14 8.34 12.33
N LEU A 249 -11.01 7.34 12.52
CA LEU A 249 -12.45 7.57 12.59
C LEU A 249 -12.87 8.44 13.78
N ASN A 250 -12.19 8.32 14.93
CA ASN A 250 -12.41 9.21 16.07
C ASN A 250 -12.03 10.66 15.74
N GLN A 251 -10.90 10.90 15.07
CA GLN A 251 -10.51 12.27 14.68
C GLN A 251 -11.55 12.92 13.76
N ILE A 252 -12.09 12.14 12.81
CA ILE A 252 -13.16 12.59 11.94
C ILE A 252 -14.42 12.88 12.75
N TYR A 253 -14.85 11.93 13.61
CA TYR A 253 -16.06 12.05 14.41
C TYR A 253 -16.01 13.25 15.39
N GLU A 254 -14.87 13.49 16.03
CA GLU A 254 -14.67 14.64 16.93
C GLU A 254 -14.75 15.98 16.19
N THR A 255 -14.35 16.00 14.92
CA THR A 255 -14.37 17.20 14.08
C THR A 255 -15.75 17.43 13.44
N ARG A 256 -16.34 16.38 12.88
CA ARG A 256 -17.61 16.39 12.15
C ARG A 256 -18.34 15.04 12.32
N PRO A 257 -19.21 14.90 13.34
CA PRO A 257 -19.90 13.64 13.65
C PRO A 257 -20.84 13.13 12.55
N ASP A 258 -21.31 14.03 11.68
CA ASP A 258 -22.21 13.79 10.56
C ASP A 258 -21.47 13.62 9.22
N PHE A 259 -20.14 13.50 9.24
CA PHE A 259 -19.36 13.27 8.04
C PHE A 259 -19.55 11.83 7.54
N LEU A 260 -20.23 11.67 6.40
CA LEU A 260 -20.53 10.38 5.78
C LEU A 260 -21.20 9.42 6.79
N ASP A 261 -20.72 8.19 6.89
CA ASP A 261 -21.17 7.13 7.80
C ASP A 261 -20.13 6.88 8.93
N VAL A 262 -19.34 7.91 9.29
CA VAL A 262 -18.24 7.78 10.27
C VAL A 262 -18.72 7.18 11.59
N ARG A 263 -19.92 7.55 12.05
CA ARG A 263 -20.49 7.06 13.30
C ARG A 263 -20.80 5.57 13.22
N GLU A 264 -21.46 5.14 12.15
CA GLU A 264 -21.79 3.74 11.89
C GLU A 264 -20.50 2.91 11.76
N ARG A 265 -19.52 3.41 11.02
CA ARG A 265 -18.21 2.73 10.87
C ARG A 265 -17.45 2.64 12.17
N LEU A 266 -17.47 3.68 12.99
CA LEU A 266 -16.81 3.68 14.28
C LEU A 266 -17.47 2.65 15.22
N ALA A 267 -18.79 2.49 15.18
CA ALA A 267 -19.48 1.42 15.91
C ALA A 267 -18.98 0.03 15.50
N VAL A 268 -18.90 -0.24 14.18
CA VAL A 268 -18.45 -1.52 13.63
C VAL A 268 -16.96 -1.78 13.92
N ALA A 269 -16.11 -0.76 13.80
CA ALA A 269 -14.68 -0.88 14.05
C ALA A 269 -14.41 -1.17 15.54
N GLN A 270 -15.10 -0.49 16.45
CA GLN A 270 -15.01 -0.72 17.89
C GLN A 270 -15.47 -2.13 18.27
N GLU A 271 -16.59 -2.61 17.72
CA GLU A 271 -17.04 -3.99 17.93
C GLU A 271 -16.01 -4.99 17.42
N SER A 272 -15.53 -4.80 16.19
CA SER A 272 -14.58 -5.73 15.56
C SER A 272 -13.24 -5.78 16.29
N TRP A 273 -12.79 -4.65 16.84
CA TRP A 273 -11.61 -4.58 17.68
C TRP A 273 -11.84 -5.30 19.02
N ALA A 274 -13.00 -5.10 19.65
CA ALA A 274 -13.38 -5.80 20.87
C ALA A 274 -13.44 -7.32 20.68
N ASP A 275 -13.98 -7.79 19.55
CA ASP A 275 -14.01 -9.21 19.16
C ASP A 275 -12.58 -9.77 19.01
N LEU A 276 -11.63 -8.97 18.51
CA LEU A 276 -10.22 -9.35 18.40
C LEU A 276 -9.55 -9.45 19.78
N LEU A 277 -9.69 -8.40 20.60
CA LEU A 277 -9.13 -8.37 21.96
C LEU A 277 -9.66 -9.50 22.84
N GLY A 278 -10.96 -9.81 22.72
CA GLY A 278 -11.57 -10.95 23.42
C GLY A 278 -10.95 -12.29 23.01
N ARG A 279 -10.67 -12.49 21.72
CA ARG A 279 -9.97 -13.68 21.23
C ARG A 279 -8.55 -13.81 21.79
N ASP A 280 -7.86 -12.68 21.97
CA ASP A 280 -6.52 -12.62 22.55
C ASP A 280 -6.52 -12.71 24.09
N GLY A 281 -7.70 -12.86 24.71
CA GLY A 281 -7.86 -12.95 26.16
C GLY A 281 -7.77 -11.60 26.89
N LEU A 282 -7.67 -10.49 26.16
CA LEU A 282 -7.63 -9.12 26.66
C LEU A 282 -9.04 -8.61 26.95
N TRP A 283 -9.77 -9.34 27.80
CA TRP A 283 -11.20 -9.12 28.03
C TRP A 283 -11.53 -7.76 28.63
N CYS A 284 -10.66 -7.20 29.48
CA CYS A 284 -10.90 -5.89 30.07
C CYS A 284 -10.81 -4.76 29.05
N ASP A 285 -9.86 -4.83 28.12
CA ASP A 285 -9.78 -3.87 27.02
C ASP A 285 -10.95 -4.06 26.06
N ALA A 286 -11.30 -5.31 25.74
CA ALA A 286 -12.46 -5.64 24.91
C ALA A 286 -13.77 -5.04 25.45
N VAL A 287 -13.96 -5.03 26.78
CA VAL A 287 -15.13 -4.41 27.42
C VAL A 287 -15.26 -2.93 27.07
N ASP A 288 -14.16 -2.18 27.07
CA ASP A 288 -14.20 -0.75 26.81
C ASP A 288 -14.51 -0.46 25.33
N HIS A 289 -14.01 -1.29 24.42
CA HIS A 289 -14.35 -1.21 23.00
C HIS A 289 -15.80 -1.62 22.71
N TYR A 290 -16.35 -2.65 23.37
CA TYR A 290 -17.78 -2.96 23.24
C TYR A 290 -18.68 -1.85 23.78
N LYS A 291 -18.31 -1.22 24.92
CA LYS A 291 -19.02 -0.05 25.43
C LYS A 291 -19.01 1.08 24.41
N ALA A 292 -17.85 1.36 23.81
CA ALA A 292 -17.70 2.37 22.79
C ALA A 292 -18.60 2.06 21.58
N ALA A 293 -18.60 0.81 21.09
CA ALA A 293 -19.46 0.37 20.00
C ALA A 293 -20.95 0.62 20.28
N VAL A 294 -21.43 0.25 21.47
CA VAL A 294 -22.82 0.50 21.89
C VAL A 294 -23.14 2.00 21.94
N ASN A 295 -22.21 2.83 22.42
CA ASN A 295 -22.39 4.28 22.45
C ASN A 295 -22.52 4.90 21.06
N PHE A 296 -21.86 4.33 20.05
CA PHE A 296 -22.00 4.78 18.65
C PHE A 296 -23.25 4.23 17.95
N GLY A 297 -23.99 3.32 18.61
CA GLY A 297 -25.26 2.78 18.11
C GLY A 297 -25.14 1.38 17.49
N ALA A 298 -24.15 0.59 17.89
CA ALA A 298 -24.04 -0.81 17.49
C ALA A 298 -25.30 -1.63 17.86
N ALA A 299 -25.47 -2.77 17.20
CA ALA A 299 -26.64 -3.63 17.35
C ALA A 299 -26.78 -4.19 18.79
N THR A 300 -28.00 -4.61 19.15
CA THR A 300 -28.33 -5.03 20.52
C THR A 300 -27.57 -6.27 21.00
N ASP A 301 -27.10 -7.09 20.08
CA ASP A 301 -26.25 -8.26 20.35
C ASP A 301 -24.86 -7.85 20.88
N VAL A 302 -24.35 -6.69 20.50
CA VAL A 302 -23.08 -6.14 21.01
C VAL A 302 -23.14 -5.87 22.51
N ALA A 303 -24.30 -5.42 23.04
CA ALA A 303 -24.50 -5.27 24.48
C ALA A 303 -24.45 -6.62 25.23
N SER A 304 -24.84 -7.71 24.57
CA SER A 304 -24.70 -9.06 25.13
C SER A 304 -23.24 -9.49 25.15
N LYS A 305 -22.49 -9.26 24.06
CA LYS A 305 -21.03 -9.48 23.99
C LYS A 305 -20.29 -8.68 25.07
N GLN A 306 -20.65 -7.42 25.29
CA GLN A 306 -20.11 -6.57 26.36
C GLN A 306 -20.31 -7.19 27.75
N THR A 307 -21.50 -7.74 28.00
CA THR A 307 -21.84 -8.38 29.28
C THR A 307 -20.97 -9.60 29.52
N THR A 308 -20.83 -10.46 28.50
CA THR A 308 -19.93 -11.63 28.53
C THR A 308 -18.48 -11.24 28.74
N ALA A 309 -17.99 -10.22 28.01
CA ALA A 309 -16.63 -9.72 28.17
C ALA A 309 -16.40 -9.14 29.58
N THR A 310 -17.41 -8.51 30.19
CA THR A 310 -17.32 -7.99 31.57
C THR A 310 -17.19 -9.11 32.60
N GLU A 311 -17.92 -10.20 32.39
CA GLU A 311 -17.80 -11.42 33.20
C GLU A 311 -16.40 -12.01 33.06
N PHE A 312 -15.88 -12.14 31.83
CA PHE A 312 -14.54 -12.64 31.56
C PHE A 312 -13.40 -11.70 31.96
N CYS A 313 -13.63 -10.39 32.05
CA CYS A 313 -12.64 -9.47 32.63
C CYS A 313 -12.52 -9.70 34.15
N SER A 314 -13.65 -9.93 34.85
CA SER A 314 -13.66 -10.09 36.31
C SER A 314 -13.27 -11.50 36.77
N ASN A 315 -13.71 -12.50 36.01
CA ASN A 315 -13.42 -13.90 36.19
C ASN A 315 -12.98 -14.43 34.82
N PRO A 316 -11.71 -14.22 34.43
CA PRO A 316 -11.20 -14.77 33.19
C PRO A 316 -11.52 -16.24 33.15
N PRO A 317 -12.13 -16.72 32.06
CA PRO A 317 -12.48 -18.12 31.95
C PRO A 317 -11.17 -18.87 32.21
N THR A 318 -11.19 -19.74 33.23
CA THR A 318 -10.11 -20.70 33.37
C THR A 318 -10.05 -21.37 32.02
N PRO A 319 -8.92 -21.32 31.29
CA PRO A 319 -8.84 -21.85 29.95
C PRO A 319 -9.47 -23.23 30.02
N THR A 320 -10.64 -23.36 29.41
CA THR A 320 -11.32 -24.64 29.39
C THR A 320 -10.52 -25.38 28.36
N VAL A 321 -9.49 -26.04 28.85
CA VAL A 321 -8.86 -27.15 28.16
C VAL A 321 -10.01 -28.10 27.89
N SER A 322 -10.61 -27.97 26.71
CA SER A 322 -11.71 -28.80 26.25
C SER A 322 -11.15 -30.18 26.04
N ALA A 323 -11.04 -30.92 27.16
CA ALA A 323 -10.12 -32.03 27.32
C ALA A 323 -8.68 -31.65 26.93
N GLU A 324 -7.75 -31.89 27.85
CA GLU A 324 -6.50 -32.50 27.41
C GLU A 324 -6.90 -33.74 26.61
N THR A 325 -7.12 -33.59 25.30
CA THR A 325 -6.36 -34.48 24.44
C THR A 325 -4.95 -34.05 24.74
N GLU A 326 -4.27 -34.83 25.57
CA GLU A 326 -2.83 -34.87 25.57
C GLU A 326 -2.36 -34.55 24.14
N LEU A 327 -1.73 -33.39 23.94
CA LEU A 327 -0.66 -33.30 22.97
C LEU A 327 0.50 -34.13 23.55
N GLU A 328 0.24 -35.43 23.78
CA GLU A 328 1.28 -36.44 23.91
C GLU A 328 1.84 -36.61 22.51
N GLY A 329 2.83 -35.78 22.28
CA GLY A 329 3.51 -35.67 21.03
C GLY A 329 4.32 -34.40 21.06
N THR A 330 5.58 -34.51 21.49
CA THR A 330 6.63 -33.80 20.75
C THR A 330 6.25 -33.92 19.27
N PRO A 331 6.06 -32.83 18.49
CA PRO A 331 5.48 -32.91 17.15
C PRO A 331 6.22 -34.02 16.40
N ALA A 332 5.56 -35.17 16.31
CA ALA A 332 6.19 -36.33 15.74
C ALA A 332 6.49 -35.94 14.30
N ALA A 333 7.62 -36.42 13.79
CA ALA A 333 7.95 -36.30 12.38
C ALA A 333 6.66 -36.46 11.58
N VAL A 334 6.36 -35.46 10.76
CA VAL A 334 5.11 -35.45 10.03
C VAL A 334 5.12 -36.64 9.06
N GLU A 335 4.61 -37.79 9.50
CA GLU A 335 4.66 -39.02 8.71
C GLU A 335 3.82 -38.81 7.45
N GLY A 336 4.47 -38.94 6.30
CA GLY A 336 3.86 -38.67 5.00
C GLY A 336 3.89 -37.22 4.55
N ALA A 337 4.50 -36.26 5.27
CA ALA A 337 4.86 -34.99 4.64
C ALA A 337 5.94 -35.20 3.58
N GLY A 338 5.81 -34.49 2.46
CA GLY A 338 6.85 -34.43 1.44
C GLY A 338 8.20 -34.02 2.05
N ALA A 339 9.31 -34.44 1.44
CA ALA A 339 10.63 -33.92 1.82
C ALA A 339 10.68 -32.39 1.63
N GLY A 340 11.45 -31.68 2.45
CA GLY A 340 11.69 -30.24 2.30
C GLY A 340 11.68 -29.46 3.61
N GLN A 341 11.79 -28.14 3.48
CA GLN A 341 11.79 -27.19 4.58
C GLN A 341 10.72 -26.12 4.39
N LEU A 342 9.84 -25.98 5.37
CA LEU A 342 8.90 -24.87 5.43
C LEU A 342 9.58 -23.66 6.07
N THR A 343 9.38 -22.48 5.49
CA THR A 343 9.83 -21.21 6.06
C THR A 343 8.69 -20.24 6.18
N PHE A 344 8.62 -19.58 7.33
CA PHE A 344 7.60 -18.59 7.70
C PHE A 344 8.22 -17.56 8.63
N ALA A 345 7.53 -16.45 8.88
CA ALA A 345 7.97 -15.45 9.85
C ALA A 345 6.90 -15.23 10.92
N THR A 346 7.32 -14.94 12.15
CA THR A 346 6.44 -14.50 13.24
C THR A 346 6.98 -13.24 13.88
N TYR A 347 6.10 -12.46 14.49
CA TYR A 347 6.46 -11.27 15.25
C TYR A 347 6.42 -11.60 16.74
N SER A 348 7.48 -11.27 17.45
CA SER A 348 7.56 -11.44 18.90
C SER A 348 7.33 -10.10 19.60
N PRO A 349 6.15 -9.89 20.25
CA PRO A 349 5.87 -8.65 20.97
C PRO A 349 6.82 -8.39 22.13
N GLN A 350 7.35 -9.46 22.75
CA GLN A 350 8.32 -9.35 23.83
C GLN A 350 9.62 -8.67 23.39
N PHE A 351 10.02 -8.92 22.14
CA PHE A 351 11.29 -8.46 21.59
C PHE A 351 11.13 -7.37 20.54
N ASP A 352 9.89 -6.98 20.23
CA ASP A 352 9.51 -6.06 19.16
C ASP A 352 10.24 -6.37 17.85
N ARG A 353 10.10 -7.63 17.39
CA ARG A 353 10.94 -8.13 16.31
C ARG A 353 10.29 -9.25 15.52
N TRP A 354 10.46 -9.17 14.20
CA TRP A 354 10.19 -10.27 13.28
C TRP A 354 11.35 -11.27 13.23
N SER A 355 11.02 -12.55 13.19
CA SER A 355 11.98 -13.63 12.97
C SER A 355 11.47 -14.60 11.92
N VAL A 356 12.35 -14.98 11.00
CA VAL A 356 12.13 -16.05 10.02
C VAL A 356 12.56 -17.37 10.62
N TYR A 357 11.66 -18.34 10.56
CA TYR A 357 11.85 -19.71 11.04
C TYR A 357 11.94 -20.67 9.85
N THR A 358 12.67 -21.76 10.05
CA THR A 358 12.63 -22.96 9.20
C THR A 358 12.11 -24.16 9.99
N LEU A 359 11.32 -25.00 9.34
CA LEU A 359 10.76 -26.24 9.87
C LEU A 359 11.06 -27.37 8.87
N ALA A 360 11.86 -28.34 9.29
CA ALA A 360 12.11 -29.54 8.50
C ALA A 360 10.88 -30.45 8.52
N MET A 361 10.38 -30.84 7.35
CA MET A 361 9.18 -31.69 7.26
C MET A 361 9.46 -33.18 7.51
N ARG A 362 10.73 -33.56 7.62
CA ARG A 362 11.17 -34.92 8.01
C ARG A 362 11.87 -34.88 9.37
N GLY A 363 11.48 -35.80 10.24
CA GLY A 363 11.98 -35.88 11.62
C GLY A 363 11.19 -35.00 12.59
N SER A 364 11.32 -35.26 13.88
CA SER A 364 10.73 -34.42 14.93
C SER A 364 11.67 -33.24 15.16
N GLN A 365 11.46 -32.14 14.44
CA GLN A 365 12.23 -30.90 14.59
C GLN A 365 11.24 -29.76 14.88
N GLN A 366 11.52 -28.98 15.92
CA GLN A 366 10.81 -27.72 16.18
C GLN A 366 11.25 -26.65 15.17
N PRO A 367 10.44 -25.60 14.92
CA PRO A 367 10.88 -24.46 14.14
C PRO A 367 12.16 -23.82 14.71
N VAL A 368 13.11 -23.51 13.84
CA VAL A 368 14.39 -22.87 14.21
C VAL A 368 14.50 -21.51 13.54
N VAL A 369 14.89 -20.48 14.29
CA VAL A 369 15.15 -19.15 13.75
C VAL A 369 16.38 -19.19 12.84
N ILE A 370 16.23 -18.70 11.61
CA ILE A 370 17.32 -18.59 10.62
C ILE A 370 17.65 -17.14 10.28
N MET A 371 16.72 -16.21 10.49
CA MET A 371 16.97 -14.78 10.29
C MET A 371 16.13 -13.95 11.26
N GLN A 372 16.70 -12.86 11.75
CA GLN A 372 16.02 -11.83 12.53
C GLN A 372 15.83 -10.56 11.70
N ASP A 373 14.84 -9.75 12.05
CA ASP A 373 14.54 -8.47 11.41
C ASP A 373 14.23 -8.64 9.91
N ALA A 374 13.44 -9.69 9.62
CA ALA A 374 12.98 -10.05 8.29
C ALA A 374 11.63 -10.78 8.34
N SER A 375 10.83 -10.60 7.30
CA SER A 375 9.50 -11.21 7.12
C SER A 375 9.30 -11.70 5.68
N GLN A 376 8.16 -12.33 5.39
CA GLN A 376 7.76 -12.75 4.04
C GLN A 376 8.78 -13.64 3.27
N PRO A 377 9.31 -14.71 3.88
CA PRO A 377 10.39 -15.51 3.30
C PRO A 377 9.96 -16.31 2.07
N VAL A 378 10.84 -16.43 1.08
CA VAL A 378 10.67 -17.29 -0.11
C VAL A 378 11.96 -18.00 -0.48
N TRP A 379 11.88 -19.29 -0.78
CA TRP A 379 13.01 -20.08 -1.28
C TRP A 379 13.29 -19.80 -2.76
N SER A 380 14.57 -19.77 -3.13
CA SER A 380 14.97 -19.98 -4.52
C SER A 380 14.68 -21.43 -4.93
N ALA A 381 14.41 -21.66 -6.22
CA ALA A 381 14.03 -22.99 -6.72
C ALA A 381 15.10 -24.08 -6.48
N ASP A 382 16.38 -23.68 -6.38
CA ASP A 382 17.51 -24.55 -6.07
C ASP A 382 17.69 -24.83 -4.57
N GLY A 383 16.91 -24.18 -3.69
CA GLY A 383 16.96 -24.32 -2.24
C GLY A 383 18.23 -23.74 -1.59
N ARG A 384 19.01 -22.92 -2.32
CA ARG A 384 20.30 -22.39 -1.81
C ARG A 384 20.16 -21.03 -1.13
N GLN A 385 19.16 -20.25 -1.53
CA GLN A 385 18.95 -18.89 -1.08
C GLN A 385 17.49 -18.68 -0.66
N LEU A 386 17.31 -17.71 0.21
CA LEU A 386 16.03 -17.14 0.58
C LEU A 386 16.02 -15.66 0.18
N ALA A 387 14.85 -15.16 -0.18
CA ALA A 387 14.57 -13.72 -0.17
C ALA A 387 13.50 -13.44 0.88
N ALA A 388 13.52 -12.24 1.46
CA ALA A 388 12.61 -11.79 2.50
C ALA A 388 12.44 -10.27 2.42
N ARG A 389 11.36 -9.76 2.99
CA ARG A 389 11.24 -8.35 3.34
C ARG A 389 12.12 -8.07 4.55
N SER A 390 12.84 -6.97 4.53
CA SER A 390 13.68 -6.50 5.61
C SER A 390 12.89 -5.60 6.54
N GLU A 391 12.95 -5.88 7.85
CA GLU A 391 12.28 -5.10 8.90
C GLU A 391 13.24 -4.15 9.62
N LEU A 392 14.45 -3.98 9.08
CA LEU A 392 15.45 -3.04 9.58
C LEU A 392 15.18 -1.63 9.05
N ASN A 393 15.15 -0.65 9.97
CA ASN A 393 14.93 0.76 9.64
C ASN A 393 15.99 1.36 8.70
N ASP A 394 17.23 0.86 8.73
CA ASP A 394 18.35 1.34 7.92
C ASP A 394 18.56 0.52 6.62
N GLN A 395 17.87 -0.61 6.49
CA GLN A 395 18.00 -1.54 5.36
C GLN A 395 16.63 -2.00 4.86
N THR A 396 15.75 -1.04 4.57
CA THR A 396 14.39 -1.28 4.08
C THR A 396 14.33 -1.94 2.70
N GLY A 397 13.21 -2.59 2.40
CA GLY A 397 12.96 -3.29 1.14
C GLY A 397 13.31 -4.77 1.22
N LEU A 398 13.71 -5.35 0.08
CA LEU A 398 13.94 -6.78 -0.02
C LEU A 398 15.40 -7.13 0.20
N THR A 399 15.63 -8.28 0.82
CA THR A 399 16.96 -8.83 1.07
C THR A 399 17.01 -10.32 0.74
N SER A 400 18.16 -10.79 0.25
CA SER A 400 18.46 -12.20 0.09
C SER A 400 19.51 -12.66 1.10
N PHE A 401 19.46 -13.94 1.46
CA PHE A 401 20.45 -14.58 2.33
C PHE A 401 20.50 -16.09 2.05
N THR A 402 21.55 -16.75 2.51
CA THR A 402 21.70 -18.21 2.40
C THR A 402 20.80 -18.95 3.39
N ALA A 403 20.55 -20.24 3.15
CA ALA A 403 19.79 -21.10 4.07
C ALA A 403 20.25 -21.05 5.55
N SER A 404 21.52 -20.73 5.81
CA SER A 404 22.07 -20.59 7.17
C SER A 404 21.91 -19.19 7.78
N GLY A 405 21.21 -18.27 7.11
CA GLY A 405 21.10 -16.86 7.53
C GLY A 405 22.30 -15.98 7.17
N ALA A 406 23.32 -16.54 6.49
CA ALA A 406 24.54 -15.81 6.14
C ALA A 406 24.42 -15.10 4.77
N ASN A 407 25.37 -14.20 4.48
CA ASN A 407 25.45 -13.45 3.22
C ASN A 407 24.19 -12.62 2.90
N ARG A 408 23.70 -11.86 3.89
CA ARG A 408 22.60 -10.90 3.70
C ARG A 408 22.99 -9.87 2.64
N GLN A 409 22.25 -9.83 1.55
CA GLN A 409 22.42 -8.88 0.44
C GLN A 409 21.12 -8.11 0.26
N ARG A 410 21.21 -6.79 0.07
CA ARG A 410 20.05 -5.96 -0.26
C ARG A 410 19.70 -6.12 -1.74
N LEU A 411 18.41 -6.30 -2.03
CA LEU A 411 17.86 -6.47 -3.38
C LEU A 411 17.13 -5.20 -3.85
N THR A 412 16.36 -4.58 -2.95
CA THR A 412 15.64 -3.33 -3.22
C THR A 412 15.76 -2.37 -2.04
N THR A 413 15.31 -1.13 -2.22
CA THR A 413 15.54 -0.06 -1.24
C THR A 413 14.29 0.52 -0.59
N PHE A 414 13.11 0.32 -1.16
CA PHE A 414 11.90 0.99 -0.67
C PHE A 414 11.24 0.17 0.44
N PHE A 415 10.75 0.85 1.47
CA PHE A 415 10.11 0.19 2.61
C PHE A 415 8.84 -0.55 2.22
N GLU A 416 8.16 -0.06 1.19
CA GLU A 416 6.95 -0.60 0.60
C GLU A 416 7.15 -1.91 -0.18
N ASP A 417 8.39 -2.29 -0.52
CA ASP A 417 8.66 -3.48 -1.32
C ASP A 417 8.43 -4.76 -0.51
N SER A 418 7.55 -5.64 -1.00
CA SER A 418 7.08 -6.83 -0.29
C SER A 418 6.82 -8.03 -1.23
N HIS A 419 6.52 -9.19 -0.64
CA HIS A 419 6.15 -10.44 -1.32
C HIS A 419 7.06 -10.86 -2.51
N PRO A 420 8.38 -11.00 -2.31
CA PRO A 420 9.34 -11.33 -3.39
C PRO A 420 9.13 -12.75 -3.96
N SER A 421 9.18 -13.03 -5.26
CA SER A 421 9.17 -14.40 -5.80
C SER A 421 10.33 -14.59 -6.77
N TRP A 422 11.12 -15.64 -6.56
CA TRP A 422 12.29 -15.94 -7.40
C TRP A 422 11.87 -16.47 -8.76
N ALA A 423 12.57 -16.00 -9.79
CA ALA A 423 12.65 -16.72 -11.05
C ALA A 423 13.30 -18.11 -10.81
N PRO A 424 12.89 -19.17 -11.54
CA PRO A 424 13.42 -20.52 -11.31
C PRO A 424 14.93 -20.67 -11.50
N ASP A 425 15.54 -19.81 -12.32
CA ASP A 425 16.98 -19.76 -12.54
C ASP A 425 17.74 -18.96 -11.47
N GLY A 426 17.03 -18.32 -10.53
CA GLY A 426 17.58 -17.45 -9.50
C GLY A 426 18.17 -16.13 -10.00
N SER A 427 17.96 -15.78 -11.27
CA SER A 427 18.55 -14.57 -11.87
C SER A 427 17.75 -13.30 -11.57
N GLN A 428 16.46 -13.46 -11.27
CA GLN A 428 15.50 -12.36 -11.12
C GLN A 428 14.52 -12.64 -9.97
N ILE A 429 13.88 -11.57 -9.52
CA ILE A 429 12.82 -11.59 -8.52
C ILE A 429 11.67 -10.72 -9.04
N VAL A 430 10.44 -11.16 -8.80
CA VAL A 430 9.24 -10.30 -8.88
C VAL A 430 8.78 -9.92 -7.50
N PHE A 431 8.23 -8.73 -7.32
CA PHE A 431 7.76 -8.27 -6.01
C PHE A 431 6.64 -7.24 -6.19
N GLU A 432 5.92 -6.97 -5.12
CA GLU A 432 4.91 -5.91 -5.11
C GLU A 432 5.45 -4.66 -4.40
N SER A 433 4.94 -3.48 -4.79
CA SER A 433 5.26 -2.22 -4.13
C SER A 433 4.18 -1.18 -4.37
N ASN A 434 3.92 -0.34 -3.38
CA ASN A 434 3.04 0.84 -3.47
C ASN A 434 3.80 2.15 -3.15
N ARG A 435 5.11 2.16 -3.46
CA ARG A 435 6.04 3.29 -3.23
C ARG A 435 5.72 4.56 -4.03
N GLU A 436 4.99 4.45 -5.13
CA GLU A 436 4.67 5.60 -5.98
C GLU A 436 3.63 6.51 -5.31
N GLY A 437 3.61 7.80 -5.71
CA GLY A 437 2.77 8.82 -5.07
C GLY A 437 1.26 8.55 -5.10
N ASP A 438 0.78 7.75 -6.05
CA ASP A 438 -0.63 7.33 -6.15
C ASP A 438 -1.00 6.14 -5.24
N ARG A 439 -0.02 5.57 -4.53
CA ARG A 439 -0.17 4.42 -3.61
C ARG A 439 -0.83 3.18 -4.21
N ARG A 440 -0.89 3.07 -5.54
CA ARG A 440 -1.43 1.88 -6.21
C ARG A 440 -0.43 0.75 -6.14
N TRP A 441 -0.91 -0.45 -5.85
CA TRP A 441 -0.08 -1.66 -5.84
C TRP A 441 0.39 -2.01 -7.24
N ARG A 442 1.68 -2.23 -7.38
CA ARG A 442 2.34 -2.57 -8.64
C ARG A 442 3.21 -3.80 -8.44
N VAL A 443 3.26 -4.63 -9.47
CA VAL A 443 4.20 -5.73 -9.59
C VAL A 443 5.40 -5.24 -10.39
N TYR A 444 6.59 -5.46 -9.85
CA TYR A 444 7.87 -5.17 -10.49
C TYR A 444 8.67 -6.46 -10.65
N ARG A 445 9.57 -6.45 -11.63
CA ARG A 445 10.59 -7.48 -11.86
C ARG A 445 11.97 -6.83 -11.79
N ILE A 446 12.91 -7.45 -11.10
CA ILE A 446 14.27 -6.93 -10.94
C ILE A 446 15.30 -8.06 -11.04
N ALA A 447 16.52 -7.77 -11.50
CA ALA A 447 17.62 -8.73 -11.39
C ALA A 447 17.97 -8.99 -9.91
N ALA A 448 18.42 -10.20 -9.60
CA ALA A 448 18.90 -10.56 -8.26
C ALA A 448 20.12 -9.72 -7.80
N SER A 449 20.78 -9.03 -8.73
CA SER A 449 21.83 -8.04 -8.43
C SER A 449 21.27 -6.68 -7.98
N GLY A 450 19.95 -6.46 -8.01
CA GLY A 450 19.29 -5.19 -7.74
C GLY A 450 19.28 -4.22 -8.93
N ALA A 451 19.51 -4.70 -10.17
CA ALA A 451 19.55 -3.87 -11.38
C ALA A 451 18.35 -4.15 -12.30
N ASN A 452 18.10 -3.23 -13.25
CA ASN A 452 17.12 -3.38 -14.33
C ASN A 452 15.71 -3.70 -13.83
N GLU A 453 15.18 -2.83 -12.97
CA GLU A 453 13.80 -2.93 -12.51
C GLU A 453 12.81 -2.60 -13.64
N ILE A 454 11.76 -3.41 -13.78
CA ILE A 454 10.76 -3.33 -14.84
C ILE A 454 9.37 -3.43 -14.23
N PHE A 455 8.47 -2.50 -14.59
CA PHE A 455 7.06 -2.55 -14.23
C PHE A 455 6.33 -3.64 -15.03
N MET A 456 5.58 -4.50 -14.31
CA MET A 456 4.88 -5.65 -14.89
C MET A 456 3.36 -5.47 -14.95
N GLY A 457 2.79 -4.58 -14.13
CA GLY A 457 1.36 -4.33 -14.06
C GLY A 457 0.91 -3.94 -12.66
N TYR A 458 -0.34 -3.47 -12.54
CA TYR A 458 -0.96 -3.20 -11.25
C TYR A 458 -1.42 -4.49 -10.60
N GLY A 459 -1.10 -4.68 -9.32
CA GLY A 459 -1.49 -5.89 -8.60
C GLY A 459 -0.59 -6.25 -7.41
N ARG A 460 -0.90 -7.40 -6.81
CA ARG A 460 -0.36 -7.89 -5.54
C ARG A 460 -0.06 -9.39 -5.58
N TRP A 461 0.74 -9.85 -4.61
CA TRP A 461 1.20 -11.22 -4.40
C TRP A 461 1.71 -11.91 -5.67
N PRO A 462 2.75 -11.36 -6.32
CA PRO A 462 3.27 -11.97 -7.53
C PRO A 462 3.97 -13.31 -7.22
N ALA A 463 3.70 -14.30 -8.07
CA ALA A 463 4.26 -15.63 -7.99
C ALA A 463 4.79 -16.06 -9.35
N TRP A 464 6.09 -16.30 -9.43
CA TRP A 464 6.73 -16.80 -10.64
C TRP A 464 6.36 -18.27 -10.88
N SER A 465 6.04 -18.60 -12.13
CA SER A 465 5.82 -19.98 -12.57
C SER A 465 7.11 -20.82 -12.48
N PRO A 466 7.03 -22.14 -12.22
CA PRO A 466 8.21 -22.99 -12.06
C PRO A 466 9.05 -23.16 -13.33
N ASP A 467 8.47 -22.92 -14.51
CA ASP A 467 9.17 -22.98 -15.80
C ASP A 467 9.77 -21.62 -16.22
N GLY A 468 9.49 -20.57 -15.46
CA GLY A 468 10.04 -19.24 -15.67
C GLY A 468 9.29 -18.41 -16.70
N SER A 469 8.23 -18.94 -17.33
CA SER A 469 7.58 -18.33 -18.49
C SER A 469 6.53 -17.27 -18.14
N ALA A 470 5.94 -17.37 -16.96
CA ALA A 470 4.81 -16.55 -16.53
C ALA A 470 4.86 -16.14 -15.06
N ILE A 471 4.10 -15.12 -14.71
CA ILE A 471 3.91 -14.60 -13.34
C ILE A 471 2.41 -14.51 -13.07
N ALA A 472 1.94 -15.12 -11.98
CA ALA A 472 0.58 -14.99 -11.50
C ALA A 472 0.50 -13.94 -10.39
N TYR A 473 -0.55 -13.14 -10.36
CA TYR A 473 -0.74 -12.08 -9.36
C TYR A 473 -2.23 -11.74 -9.22
N GLN A 474 -2.63 -11.16 -8.11
CA GLN A 474 -3.97 -10.58 -7.97
C GLN A 474 -3.98 -9.17 -8.56
N THR A 475 -5.05 -8.82 -9.27
CA THR A 475 -5.31 -7.42 -9.64
C THR A 475 -6.80 -7.10 -9.56
N CYS A 476 -7.09 -5.83 -9.32
CA CYS A 476 -8.40 -5.22 -9.46
C CYS A 476 -8.17 -4.00 -10.35
N ASP A 477 -8.43 -4.14 -11.64
CA ASP A 477 -8.25 -3.04 -12.59
C ASP A 477 -9.45 -2.10 -12.52
N ASP A 478 -9.25 -0.97 -11.85
CA ASP A 478 -10.26 0.09 -11.65
C ASP A 478 -10.91 0.54 -12.97
N ASN A 479 -10.17 0.51 -14.08
CA ASN A 479 -10.66 0.98 -15.38
C ASN A 479 -11.54 -0.04 -16.11
N SER A 480 -11.35 -1.34 -15.84
CA SER A 480 -12.12 -2.40 -16.52
C SER A 480 -13.09 -3.15 -15.60
N GLY A 481 -13.06 -2.88 -14.28
CA GLY A 481 -13.86 -3.59 -13.28
C GLY A 481 -13.50 -5.07 -13.16
N ARG A 482 -12.34 -5.48 -13.70
CA ARG A 482 -11.90 -6.88 -13.67
C ARG A 482 -11.02 -7.13 -12.47
N CYS A 483 -11.49 -8.02 -11.60
CA CYS A 483 -10.79 -8.42 -10.38
C CYS A 483 -10.51 -9.94 -10.37
N GLY A 484 -9.50 -10.34 -9.60
CA GLY A 484 -9.15 -11.73 -9.34
C GLY A 484 -7.71 -12.04 -9.72
N LEU A 485 -7.44 -13.31 -10.02
CA LEU A 485 -6.10 -13.76 -10.41
C LEU A 485 -5.86 -13.53 -11.90
N PHE A 486 -4.71 -12.98 -12.21
CA PHE A 486 -4.20 -12.76 -13.55
C PHE A 486 -2.85 -13.45 -13.71
N MET A 487 -2.49 -13.66 -14.96
CA MET A 487 -1.18 -14.17 -15.37
C MET A 487 -0.63 -13.30 -16.48
N VAL A 488 0.65 -12.97 -16.41
CA VAL A 488 1.39 -12.25 -17.45
C VAL A 488 2.62 -13.06 -17.83
N ASN A 489 3.09 -12.95 -19.08
CA ASN A 489 4.36 -13.53 -19.45
C ASN A 489 5.50 -12.89 -18.64
N ALA A 490 6.61 -13.61 -18.50
CA ALA A 490 7.77 -13.14 -17.76
C ALA A 490 8.35 -11.83 -18.31
N ASP A 491 8.11 -11.50 -19.59
CA ASP A 491 8.50 -10.25 -20.24
C ASP A 491 7.49 -9.09 -20.06
N GLY A 492 6.32 -9.34 -19.47
CA GLY A 492 5.25 -8.36 -19.27
C GLY A 492 4.16 -8.41 -20.35
N SER A 493 4.30 -9.25 -21.37
CA SER A 493 3.33 -9.38 -22.44
C SER A 493 2.15 -10.30 -22.11
N ASN A 494 1.09 -10.22 -22.91
CA ASN A 494 -0.06 -11.13 -22.91
C ASN A 494 -0.72 -11.35 -21.53
N PRO A 495 -1.18 -10.28 -20.84
CA PRO A 495 -1.95 -10.45 -19.61
C PRO A 495 -3.24 -11.23 -19.88
N ARG A 496 -3.47 -12.27 -19.08
CA ARG A 496 -4.62 -13.17 -19.16
C ARG A 496 -5.27 -13.30 -17.78
N GLN A 497 -6.57 -13.04 -17.72
CA GLN A 497 -7.37 -13.31 -16.53
C GLN A 497 -7.50 -14.83 -16.31
N LEU A 498 -7.25 -15.28 -15.09
CA LEU A 498 -7.38 -16.67 -14.65
C LEU A 498 -8.68 -16.89 -13.86
N THR A 499 -9.04 -15.92 -13.01
CA THR A 499 -10.29 -15.94 -12.24
C THR A 499 -10.93 -14.56 -12.22
N SER A 500 -12.23 -14.51 -11.89
CA SER A 500 -13.03 -13.28 -11.89
C SER A 500 -13.63 -12.93 -10.51
N VAL A 501 -13.10 -13.53 -9.44
CA VAL A 501 -13.59 -13.29 -8.07
C VAL A 501 -12.62 -12.32 -7.39
N PRO A 502 -13.08 -11.14 -6.92
CA PRO A 502 -12.21 -10.11 -6.33
C PRO A 502 -11.38 -10.60 -5.16
N GLY A 503 -11.95 -11.38 -4.26
CA GLY A 503 -11.28 -11.94 -3.10
C GLY A 503 -10.23 -13.01 -3.39
N ASP A 504 -10.02 -13.45 -4.64
CA ASP A 504 -8.97 -14.42 -4.97
C ASP A 504 -7.58 -13.78 -4.87
N ALA A 505 -6.74 -14.27 -3.96
CA ALA A 505 -5.45 -13.68 -3.63
C ALA A 505 -4.38 -14.72 -3.31
N MET A 506 -3.14 -14.27 -3.10
CA MET A 506 -2.01 -15.09 -2.62
C MET A 506 -1.75 -16.35 -3.49
N PRO A 507 -1.56 -16.20 -4.82
CA PRO A 507 -1.32 -17.33 -5.69
C PRO A 507 0.02 -18.02 -5.39
N ALA A 508 0.04 -19.35 -5.46
CA ALA A 508 1.22 -20.18 -5.35
C ALA A 508 1.18 -21.29 -6.41
N TRP A 509 2.19 -21.33 -7.26
CA TRP A 509 2.28 -22.33 -8.32
C TRP A 509 2.64 -23.71 -7.79
N SER A 510 1.95 -24.73 -8.32
CA SER A 510 2.37 -26.12 -8.19
C SER A 510 3.70 -26.35 -8.91
N PRO A 511 4.56 -27.28 -8.45
CA PRO A 511 5.88 -27.51 -9.05
C PRO A 511 5.84 -27.96 -10.52
N ASP A 512 4.72 -28.54 -10.96
CA ASP A 512 4.51 -28.96 -12.35
C ASP A 512 3.93 -27.85 -13.25
N GLY A 513 3.60 -26.69 -12.67
CA GLY A 513 3.01 -25.55 -13.37
C GLY A 513 1.55 -25.76 -13.81
N GLY A 514 0.93 -26.89 -13.51
CA GLY A 514 -0.42 -27.21 -13.98
C GLY A 514 -1.53 -26.55 -13.15
N ARG A 515 -1.21 -26.21 -11.90
CA ARG A 515 -2.16 -25.69 -10.91
C ARG A 515 -1.62 -24.50 -10.14
N ILE A 516 -2.52 -23.66 -9.65
CA ILE A 516 -2.25 -22.59 -8.69
C ILE A 516 -3.09 -22.85 -7.44
N ALA A 517 -2.44 -22.90 -6.28
CA ALA A 517 -3.14 -22.80 -5.00
C ALA A 517 -3.30 -21.33 -4.67
N PHE A 518 -4.44 -20.92 -4.13
CA PHE A 518 -4.69 -19.53 -3.77
C PHE A 518 -5.66 -19.46 -2.59
N ALA A 519 -5.70 -18.32 -1.92
CA ALA A 519 -6.64 -18.07 -0.83
C ALA A 519 -7.77 -17.16 -1.31
N SER A 520 -8.98 -17.33 -0.78
CA SER A 520 -10.10 -16.45 -1.14
C SER A 520 -11.06 -16.22 0.02
N ALA A 521 -11.46 -14.96 0.21
CA ALA A 521 -12.52 -14.57 1.13
C ALA A 521 -13.94 -14.59 0.53
N ASP A 522 -14.06 -14.54 -0.81
CA ASP A 522 -15.35 -14.26 -1.47
C ASP A 522 -16.01 -15.50 -2.10
N ARG A 523 -15.29 -16.62 -2.15
CA ARG A 523 -15.80 -17.91 -2.63
C ARG A 523 -16.54 -18.72 -1.56
N GLY A 524 -16.31 -18.41 -0.29
CA GLY A 524 -16.78 -19.16 0.87
C GLY A 524 -17.30 -18.27 2.00
N GLY A 525 -17.38 -18.83 3.21
CA GLY A 525 -17.80 -18.11 4.43
C GLY A 525 -16.64 -17.49 5.23
N GLY A 526 -15.43 -17.50 4.67
CA GLY A 526 -14.18 -17.07 5.30
C GLY A 526 -13.02 -17.18 4.31
N TRP A 527 -11.79 -16.95 4.80
CA TRP A 527 -10.58 -17.19 4.03
C TRP A 527 -10.33 -18.69 3.94
N ASP A 528 -10.52 -19.25 2.74
CA ASP A 528 -10.29 -20.67 2.46
C ASP A 528 -9.21 -20.84 1.37
N VAL A 529 -8.60 -22.02 1.29
CA VAL A 529 -7.59 -22.36 0.27
C VAL A 529 -8.24 -23.14 -0.86
N TYR A 530 -7.99 -22.71 -2.09
CA TYR A 530 -8.53 -23.27 -3.32
C TYR A 530 -7.40 -23.70 -4.28
N LEU A 531 -7.74 -24.58 -5.21
CA LEU A 531 -6.91 -25.00 -6.34
C LEU A 531 -7.56 -24.57 -7.64
N LEU A 532 -6.78 -23.91 -8.50
CA LEU A 532 -7.09 -23.56 -9.87
C LEU A 532 -6.33 -24.49 -10.82
N ASP A 533 -7.02 -25.13 -11.76
CA ASP A 533 -6.40 -25.73 -12.95
C ASP A 533 -6.16 -24.64 -14.00
N VAL A 534 -4.89 -24.39 -14.34
CA VAL A 534 -4.48 -23.27 -15.22
C VAL A 534 -4.96 -23.46 -16.66
N ARG A 535 -5.11 -24.71 -17.10
CA ARG A 535 -5.52 -25.04 -18.46
C ARG A 535 -7.03 -24.92 -18.63
N THR A 536 -7.82 -25.42 -17.67
CA THR A 536 -9.28 -25.44 -17.78
C THR A 536 -9.96 -24.26 -17.11
N GLY A 537 -9.29 -23.54 -16.20
CA GLY A 537 -9.89 -22.51 -15.37
C GLY A 537 -10.78 -23.06 -14.24
N ASN A 538 -10.74 -24.37 -13.98
CA ASN A 538 -11.59 -24.99 -12.97
C ASN A 538 -11.03 -24.69 -11.58
N VAL A 539 -11.91 -24.28 -10.66
CA VAL A 539 -11.58 -24.01 -9.26
C VAL A 539 -12.24 -25.06 -8.37
N SER A 540 -11.49 -25.62 -7.42
CA SER A 540 -11.99 -26.51 -6.37
C SER A 540 -11.43 -26.11 -5.01
N THR A 541 -12.22 -26.25 -3.95
CA THR A 541 -11.75 -26.06 -2.57
C THR A 541 -10.74 -27.14 -2.18
N LEU A 542 -9.64 -26.75 -1.54
CA LEU A 542 -8.63 -27.68 -0.99
C LEU A 542 -8.77 -27.80 0.53
N ALA A 543 -8.88 -26.67 1.22
CA ALA A 543 -9.03 -26.63 2.66
C ALA A 543 -9.97 -25.48 3.02
N ALA A 544 -10.90 -25.76 3.91
CA ALA A 544 -11.81 -24.77 4.47
C ALA A 544 -11.98 -25.01 5.97
N SER A 545 -12.18 -23.94 6.73
CA SER A 545 -12.42 -24.01 8.17
C SER A 545 -13.18 -22.79 8.67
N THR A 546 -13.45 -22.75 9.98
CA THR A 546 -14.03 -21.57 10.63
C THR A 546 -12.99 -20.48 10.91
N GLY A 547 -11.70 -20.78 10.72
CA GLY A 547 -10.60 -19.82 10.84
C GLY A 547 -10.24 -19.18 9.51
N VAL A 548 -9.16 -18.40 9.51
CA VAL A 548 -8.49 -17.93 8.30
C VAL A 548 -7.59 -19.05 7.81
N ASP A 549 -7.72 -19.47 6.56
CA ASP A 549 -6.79 -20.35 5.86
C ASP A 549 -6.16 -19.59 4.68
N ALA A 550 -4.87 -19.27 4.77
CA ALA A 550 -4.22 -18.34 3.84
C ALA A 550 -2.75 -18.70 3.53
N HIS A 551 -2.13 -17.97 2.60
CA HIS A 551 -0.72 -18.10 2.20
C HIS A 551 -0.30 -19.54 1.85
N PRO A 552 -0.89 -20.15 0.81
CA PRO A 552 -0.57 -21.51 0.42
C PRO A 552 0.87 -21.63 -0.10
N ALA A 553 1.53 -22.74 0.20
CA ALA A 553 2.86 -23.10 -0.28
C ALA A 553 2.90 -24.57 -0.68
N TRP A 554 3.31 -24.86 -1.92
CA TRP A 554 3.34 -26.23 -2.44
C TRP A 554 4.55 -27.01 -1.94
N SER A 555 4.35 -28.28 -1.58
CA SER A 555 5.45 -29.20 -1.37
C SER A 555 6.27 -29.37 -2.65
N PRO A 556 7.60 -29.59 -2.56
CA PRO A 556 8.46 -29.75 -3.74
C PRO A 556 8.08 -30.92 -4.66
N ASP A 557 7.34 -31.91 -4.14
CA ASP A 557 6.82 -33.06 -4.88
C ASP A 557 5.40 -32.84 -5.44
N GLY A 558 4.78 -31.69 -5.17
CA GLY A 558 3.45 -31.32 -5.68
C GLY A 558 2.28 -32.10 -5.07
N ARG A 559 2.52 -32.89 -4.01
CA ARG A 559 1.49 -33.74 -3.39
C ARG A 559 0.72 -33.04 -2.28
N GLN A 560 1.28 -31.96 -1.72
CA GLN A 560 0.76 -31.30 -0.54
C GLN A 560 0.82 -29.77 -0.70
N VAL A 561 -0.05 -29.10 0.03
CA VAL A 561 -0.02 -27.64 0.18
C VAL A 561 -0.02 -27.33 1.66
N ALA A 562 1.00 -26.61 2.11
CA ALA A 562 1.03 -26.00 3.43
C ALA A 562 0.31 -24.65 3.38
N TYR A 563 -0.29 -24.22 4.48
CA TYR A 563 -0.95 -22.92 4.60
C TYR A 563 -0.98 -22.49 6.07
N ILE A 564 -1.11 -21.19 6.33
CA ILE A 564 -1.29 -20.70 7.70
C ILE A 564 -2.76 -20.78 8.09
N SER A 565 -3.04 -21.12 9.36
CA SER A 565 -4.39 -21.17 9.90
C SER A 565 -4.46 -20.74 11.36
N ASN A 566 -5.55 -20.09 11.75
CA ASN A 566 -5.89 -19.81 13.15
C ASN A 566 -7.11 -20.61 13.64
N ARG A 567 -7.48 -21.70 12.95
CA ARG A 567 -8.70 -22.48 13.20
C ARG A 567 -8.85 -23.01 14.64
N ASP A 568 -7.75 -23.17 15.37
CA ASP A 568 -7.74 -23.67 16.77
C ASP A 568 -7.43 -22.57 17.80
N GLY A 569 -7.62 -21.30 17.43
CA GLY A 569 -7.42 -20.16 18.33
C GLY A 569 -5.97 -19.67 18.43
N VAL A 570 -5.02 -20.37 17.82
CA VAL A 570 -3.62 -19.93 17.67
C VAL A 570 -3.19 -20.06 16.22
N TRP A 571 -2.28 -19.19 15.77
CA TRP A 571 -1.70 -19.30 14.44
C TRP A 571 -0.81 -20.54 14.34
N ALA A 572 -1.01 -21.31 13.28
CA ALA A 572 -0.30 -22.54 13.01
C ALA A 572 -0.11 -22.76 11.52
N VAL A 573 0.82 -23.64 11.17
CA VAL A 573 0.99 -24.16 9.82
C VAL A 573 0.27 -25.48 9.70
N TYR A 574 -0.63 -25.57 8.74
CA TYR A 574 -1.34 -26.77 8.35
C TYR A 574 -0.85 -27.28 7.01
N VAL A 575 -0.99 -28.59 6.77
CA VAL A 575 -0.64 -29.21 5.49
C VAL A 575 -1.83 -30.05 5.02
N ALA A 576 -2.33 -29.75 3.83
CA ALA A 576 -3.36 -30.48 3.12
C ALA A 576 -2.77 -31.43 2.07
N ASP A 577 -3.27 -32.66 2.01
CA ASP A 577 -3.04 -33.53 0.86
C ASP A 577 -3.88 -33.07 -0.34
N VAL A 578 -3.24 -32.94 -1.48
CA VAL A 578 -3.87 -32.37 -2.69
C VAL A 578 -4.92 -33.29 -3.30
N SER A 579 -4.84 -34.60 -3.06
CA SER A 579 -5.77 -35.58 -3.63
C SER A 579 -7.01 -35.78 -2.77
N SER A 580 -6.86 -35.74 -1.44
CA SER A 580 -7.97 -36.00 -0.50
C SER A 580 -8.54 -34.74 0.14
N GLY A 581 -7.81 -33.62 0.13
CA GLY A 581 -8.15 -32.40 0.88
C GLY A 581 -7.99 -32.56 2.40
N GLN A 582 -7.43 -33.68 2.87
CA GLN A 582 -7.24 -33.88 4.31
C GLN A 582 -6.09 -33.02 4.82
N SER A 583 -6.41 -32.17 5.80
CA SER A 583 -5.44 -31.32 6.49
C SER A 583 -5.00 -31.89 7.82
N ARG A 584 -3.74 -31.64 8.18
CA ARG A 584 -3.19 -31.92 9.50
C ARG A 584 -2.25 -30.80 9.96
N LEU A 585 -2.18 -30.60 11.27
CA LEU A 585 -1.25 -29.65 11.90
C LEU A 585 0.19 -30.07 11.60
N ALA A 586 1.02 -29.12 11.17
CA ALA A 586 2.46 -29.31 10.99
C ALA A 586 3.26 -28.68 12.13
N ALA A 587 2.94 -27.43 12.49
CA ALA A 587 3.54 -26.76 13.64
C ALA A 587 2.66 -25.60 14.11
N VAL A 588 2.63 -25.36 15.42
CA VAL A 588 2.12 -24.11 15.98
C VAL A 588 3.18 -23.03 15.79
N LEU A 589 2.76 -21.81 15.45
CA LEU A 589 3.70 -20.70 15.30
C LEU A 589 4.28 -20.29 16.67
N PRO A 590 5.60 -20.04 16.78
CA PRO A 590 6.22 -19.72 18.08
C PRO A 590 5.76 -18.41 18.71
N ASP A 591 5.39 -17.42 17.89
CA ASP A 591 4.90 -16.11 18.33
C ASP A 591 3.63 -15.71 17.54
N THR A 592 3.29 -14.42 17.53
CA THR A 592 2.06 -13.91 16.92
C THR A 592 2.24 -13.58 15.44
N LEU A 593 1.10 -13.49 14.75
CA LEU A 593 0.98 -12.93 13.40
C LEU A 593 -0.01 -11.74 13.47
N PRO A 594 0.46 -10.54 13.87
CA PRO A 594 -0.42 -9.39 14.05
C PRO A 594 -1.06 -8.94 12.73
N ASN A 595 -0.31 -9.05 11.62
CA ASN A 595 -0.82 -8.81 10.27
C ASN A 595 -0.64 -10.07 9.42
N TRP A 596 -1.52 -11.05 9.61
CA TRP A 596 -1.50 -12.31 8.87
C TRP A 596 -1.66 -12.11 7.35
N TYR A 597 -2.25 -10.99 6.92
CA TYR A 597 -2.46 -10.69 5.50
C TYR A 597 -1.15 -10.48 4.74
N GLU A 598 -0.16 -9.93 5.44
CA GLU A 598 1.21 -9.72 4.97
C GLU A 598 2.15 -10.89 5.34
N ALA A 599 1.61 -11.98 5.87
CA ALA A 599 2.41 -13.16 6.16
C ALA A 599 2.90 -13.83 4.87
N ARG A 600 3.77 -14.82 5.01
CA ARG A 600 4.11 -15.69 3.90
C ARG A 600 4.62 -17.03 4.37
N LEU A 601 4.24 -18.04 3.60
CA LEU A 601 4.78 -19.38 3.71
C LEU A 601 5.52 -19.74 2.42
N SER A 602 6.64 -20.45 2.56
CA SER A 602 7.37 -21.02 1.43
C SER A 602 7.85 -22.42 1.78
N TRP A 603 7.86 -23.34 0.81
CA TRP A 603 8.31 -24.71 1.01
C TRP A 603 9.44 -25.04 0.03
N GLY A 604 10.67 -25.08 0.56
CA GLY A 604 11.89 -25.38 -0.18
C GLY A 604 12.27 -26.86 -0.14
N ARG A 605 13.25 -27.25 -0.97
CA ARG A 605 13.77 -28.62 -1.06
C ARG A 605 14.69 -29.01 0.10
#